data_AF-A0A1F8Q7K2-F1
#
_entry.id   AF-A0A1F8Q7K2-F1
#
_cell.length_a   1.000
_cell.length_b   1.000
_cell.length_c   1.000
_cell.angle_alpha   90.00
_cell.angle_beta   90.00
_cell.angle_gamma   90.00
#
_symmetry.space_group_name_H-M   'P 1'
#
loop_
_entity.id
_entity.type
_entity.pdbx_description
1 polymer ?
#
loop_
_entity_poly.entity_id
_entity_poly.type
_entity_poly.pdbx_seq_one_letter_code
_entity_poly.pdbx_strand_id
1 'polypeptide(L)'
;MEALYGQISEVNYINPIILACFTYLSEGARMQFITKFKKHPHPKPQFLHTFSELILGVYLISKGFFAEYEHKFDSEEPDWSILDDFFNVTAIIENVYLHIADKTGKNIDTQKKAGKIAVGYLVNRYDIKHIRLYENVQDKASGYKDLINQLNVPYVVAVSIDSLYPIDDQDMIDCLMSREESLFKLYPYLSGILKFEVFSGTYRFRFFKNIDTLHNIDIPSGFLELPEIF
;
A
#
# COMPACT_ATOMS: atom_id res chain seq x y z
N MET A 1 -0.80 9.07 24.00
CA MET A 1 -0.30 8.03 23.06
C MET A 1 1.22 7.96 23.09
N GLU A 2 1.93 9.09 22.92
CA GLU A 2 3.40 9.13 23.00
C GLU A 2 3.94 8.65 24.37
N ALA A 3 3.29 9.03 25.47
CA ALA A 3 3.62 8.52 26.81
C ALA A 3 3.44 7.00 27.00
N LEU A 4 2.64 6.34 26.13
CA LEU A 4 2.34 4.91 26.23
C LEU A 4 3.29 4.06 25.35
N TYR A 5 3.67 4.57 24.18
CA TYR A 5 4.45 3.81 23.19
C TYR A 5 5.87 4.35 22.95
N GLY A 6 6.15 5.57 23.40
CA GLY A 6 7.44 6.24 23.23
C GLY A 6 7.78 6.53 21.77
N GLN A 7 9.08 6.64 21.48
CA GLN A 7 9.60 6.79 20.13
C GLN A 7 9.64 5.43 19.43
N ILE A 8 8.82 5.27 18.38
CA ILE A 8 8.72 4.07 17.54
C ILE A 8 9.65 4.17 16.33
N SER A 9 9.83 5.37 15.79
CA SER A 9 10.69 5.64 14.63
C SER A 9 11.79 6.63 14.98
N GLU A 10 12.98 6.42 14.41
CA GLU A 10 14.08 7.40 14.45
C GLU A 10 13.80 8.65 13.58
N VAL A 11 12.76 8.58 12.72
CA VAL A 11 12.34 9.72 11.90
C VAL A 11 11.26 10.50 12.65
N ASN A 12 11.66 11.65 13.20
CA ASN A 12 10.82 12.46 14.09
C ASN A 12 9.44 12.81 13.52
N TYR A 13 9.30 13.05 12.22
CA TYR A 13 8.00 13.40 11.62
C TYR A 13 7.09 12.18 11.39
N ILE A 14 7.62 10.95 11.35
CA ILE A 14 6.83 9.73 11.15
C ILE A 14 6.20 9.27 12.46
N ASN A 15 6.86 9.49 13.59
CA ASN A 15 6.38 9.01 14.89
C ASN A 15 4.96 9.54 15.24
N PRO A 16 4.67 10.86 15.12
CA PRO A 16 3.32 11.37 15.34
C PRO A 16 2.30 10.73 14.39
N ILE A 17 2.67 10.49 13.13
CA ILE A 17 1.77 9.87 12.14
C ILE A 17 1.40 8.44 12.56
N ILE A 18 2.38 7.63 12.98
CA ILE A 18 2.14 6.27 13.49
C ILE A 18 1.19 6.31 14.69
N LEU A 19 1.42 7.22 15.64
CA LEU A 19 0.57 7.36 16.81
C LEU A 19 -0.86 7.79 16.44
N ALA A 20 -1.04 8.60 15.39
CA ALA A 20 -2.37 9.00 14.90
C ALA A 20 -3.09 7.80 14.31
N CYS A 21 -2.39 7.04 13.47
CA CYS A 21 -2.90 5.80 12.89
C CYS A 21 -3.39 4.81 13.96
N PHE A 22 -2.66 4.66 15.06
CA PHE A 22 -3.05 3.75 16.14
C PHE A 22 -4.38 4.09 16.81
N THR A 23 -4.89 5.33 16.68
CA THR A 23 -6.22 5.68 17.21
C THR A 23 -7.36 4.91 16.51
N TYR A 24 -7.13 4.42 15.28
CA TYR A 24 -8.09 3.63 14.51
C TYR A 24 -8.00 2.12 14.76
N LEU A 25 -6.84 1.64 15.22
CA LEU A 25 -6.56 0.21 15.31
C LEU A 25 -7.00 -0.40 16.63
N SER A 26 -7.30 -1.70 16.63
CA SER A 26 -7.44 -2.50 17.84
C SER A 26 -6.10 -2.61 18.59
N GLU A 27 -6.14 -2.90 19.89
CA GLU A 27 -4.91 -3.08 20.68
C GLU A 27 -4.00 -4.18 20.10
N GLY A 28 -4.59 -5.30 19.66
CA GLY A 28 -3.85 -6.39 19.02
C GLY A 28 -3.09 -5.94 17.77
N ALA A 29 -3.75 -5.24 16.85
CA ALA A 29 -3.10 -4.71 15.65
C ALA A 29 -2.00 -3.69 15.98
N ARG A 30 -2.22 -2.78 16.95
CA ARG A 30 -1.18 -1.85 17.40
C ARG A 30 0.07 -2.58 17.88
N MET A 31 -0.09 -3.63 18.67
CA MET A 31 1.04 -4.40 19.21
C MET A 31 1.83 -5.13 18.12
N GLN A 32 1.16 -5.62 17.07
CA GLN A 32 1.82 -6.21 15.90
C GLN A 32 2.68 -5.16 15.18
N PHE A 33 2.12 -3.99 14.85
CA PHE A 33 2.87 -2.90 14.22
C PHE A 33 4.04 -2.41 15.08
N ILE A 34 3.84 -2.22 16.39
CA ILE A 34 4.92 -1.82 17.30
C ILE A 34 6.08 -2.83 17.25
N THR A 35 5.75 -4.13 17.25
CA THR A 35 6.76 -5.19 17.19
C THR A 35 7.54 -5.13 15.88
N LYS A 36 6.85 -4.94 14.75
CA LYS A 36 7.48 -4.83 13.43
C LYS A 36 8.36 -3.58 13.30
N PHE A 37 7.88 -2.42 13.74
CA PHE A 37 8.67 -1.18 13.71
C PHE A 37 9.90 -1.27 14.61
N LYS A 38 9.79 -1.84 15.82
CA LYS A 38 10.93 -2.03 16.72
C LYS A 38 11.99 -2.98 16.17
N LYS A 39 11.60 -3.96 15.35
CA LYS A 39 12.53 -4.87 14.67
C LYS A 39 13.32 -4.14 13.56
N HIS A 40 12.74 -3.10 12.97
CA HIS A 40 13.32 -2.34 11.87
C HIS A 40 13.19 -0.83 12.10
N PRO A 41 13.80 -0.23 13.14
CA PRO A 41 13.50 1.15 13.56
C PRO A 41 14.01 2.22 12.58
N HIS A 42 14.94 1.85 11.70
CA HIS A 42 15.49 2.74 10.68
C HIS A 42 14.58 2.78 9.45
N PRO A 43 14.43 3.94 8.76
CA PRO A 43 13.62 4.12 7.56
C PRO A 43 14.24 3.44 6.33
N LYS A 44 14.36 2.12 6.37
CA LYS A 44 14.76 1.24 5.28
C LYS A 44 13.51 0.73 4.54
N PRO A 45 13.65 0.10 3.36
CA PRO A 45 12.50 -0.38 2.59
C PRO A 45 11.49 -1.19 3.40
N GLN A 46 11.95 -2.04 4.33
CA GLN A 46 11.06 -2.81 5.21
C GLN A 46 10.21 -1.94 6.15
N PHE A 47 10.81 -0.91 6.75
CA PHE A 47 10.08 0.03 7.62
C PHE A 47 9.02 0.78 6.82
N LEU A 48 9.37 1.24 5.61
CA LEU A 48 8.46 1.98 4.74
C LEU A 48 7.33 1.10 4.21
N HIS A 49 7.60 -0.19 3.93
CA HIS A 49 6.58 -1.16 3.58
C HIS A 49 5.59 -1.36 4.74
N THR A 50 6.07 -1.66 5.95
CA THR A 50 5.22 -1.78 7.15
C THR A 50 4.46 -0.48 7.46
N PHE A 51 5.07 0.68 7.21
CA PHE A 51 4.40 1.96 7.35
C PHE A 51 3.30 2.15 6.30
N SER A 52 3.52 1.72 5.05
CA SER A 52 2.48 1.75 4.02
C SER A 52 1.32 0.80 4.32
N GLU A 53 1.58 -0.40 4.86
CA GLU A 53 0.55 -1.32 5.35
C GLU A 53 -0.30 -0.68 6.45
N LEU A 54 0.33 0.04 7.39
CA LEU A 54 -0.38 0.76 8.45
C LEU A 54 -1.31 1.83 7.87
N ILE A 55 -0.81 2.65 6.95
CA ILE A 55 -1.58 3.72 6.29
C ILE A 55 -2.76 3.13 5.51
N LEU A 56 -2.55 2.03 4.80
CA LEU A 56 -3.60 1.30 4.07
C LEU A 56 -4.71 0.84 5.01
N GLY A 57 -4.37 0.14 6.09
CA GLY A 57 -5.37 -0.35 7.04
C GLY A 57 -6.20 0.76 7.68
N VAL A 58 -5.54 1.84 8.09
CA VAL A 58 -6.22 3.02 8.65
C VAL A 58 -7.15 3.65 7.63
N TYR A 59 -6.74 3.73 6.36
CA TYR A 59 -7.63 4.21 5.31
C TYR A 59 -8.88 3.35 5.20
N LEU A 60 -8.75 2.03 5.12
CA LEU A 60 -9.88 1.11 5.03
C LEU A 60 -10.84 1.28 6.22
N ILE A 61 -10.31 1.30 7.45
CA ILE A 61 -11.10 1.50 8.67
C ILE A 61 -11.78 2.87 8.66
N SER A 62 -11.08 3.92 8.22
CA SER A 62 -11.66 5.28 8.11
C SER A 62 -12.80 5.37 7.09
N LYS A 63 -12.87 4.44 6.14
CA LYS A 63 -13.98 4.33 5.17
C LYS A 63 -15.09 3.38 5.63
N GLY A 64 -15.03 2.91 6.87
CA GLY A 64 -16.08 2.10 7.50
C GLY A 64 -15.93 0.60 7.30
N PHE A 65 -14.82 0.12 6.73
CA PHE A 65 -14.55 -1.31 6.65
C PHE A 65 -14.10 -1.85 8.01
N PHE A 66 -14.61 -3.03 8.38
CA PHE A 66 -14.05 -3.78 9.49
C PHE A 66 -12.84 -4.57 8.97
N ALA A 67 -11.65 -4.00 9.09
CA ALA A 67 -10.42 -4.56 8.54
C ALA A 67 -9.51 -5.14 9.63
N GLU A 68 -9.00 -6.34 9.41
CA GLU A 68 -8.07 -7.04 10.28
C GLU A 68 -6.70 -7.19 9.61
N TYR A 69 -5.64 -6.84 10.34
CA TYR A 69 -4.26 -6.96 9.89
C TYR A 69 -3.77 -8.40 10.03
N GLU A 70 -3.17 -8.95 8.97
CA GLU A 70 -2.54 -10.28 9.00
C GLU A 70 -3.50 -11.40 9.48
N HIS A 71 -4.73 -11.41 8.94
CA HIS A 71 -5.66 -12.51 9.17
C HIS A 71 -5.10 -13.81 8.59
N LYS A 72 -5.04 -14.86 9.39
CA LYS A 72 -4.40 -16.13 9.03
C LYS A 72 -5.33 -17.10 8.32
N PHE A 73 -4.91 -17.60 7.18
CA PHE A 73 -5.53 -18.71 6.46
C PHE A 73 -4.53 -19.85 6.31
N ASP A 74 -4.55 -20.86 7.17
CA ASP A 74 -3.64 -22.03 7.14
C ASP A 74 -2.15 -21.69 6.92
N SER A 75 -1.72 -21.51 5.66
CA SER A 75 -0.35 -21.13 5.24
C SER A 75 -0.18 -19.70 4.70
N GLU A 76 -1.26 -18.95 4.51
CA GLU A 76 -1.29 -17.62 3.90
C GLU A 76 -1.71 -16.55 4.91
N GLU A 77 -1.16 -15.35 4.79
CA GLU A 77 -1.40 -14.22 5.70
C GLU A 77 -1.41 -12.92 4.88
N PRO A 78 -2.54 -12.55 4.27
CA PRO A 78 -2.65 -11.29 3.55
C PRO A 78 -2.44 -10.10 4.47
N ASP A 79 -1.91 -9.00 3.92
CA ASP A 79 -1.64 -7.80 4.71
C ASP A 79 -2.90 -7.32 5.45
N TRP A 80 -4.05 -7.29 4.76
CA TRP A 80 -5.33 -6.96 5.34
C TRP A 80 -6.47 -7.85 4.82
N SER A 81 -7.38 -8.20 5.71
CA SER A 81 -8.67 -8.83 5.37
C SER A 81 -9.83 -7.94 5.83
N ILE A 82 -10.85 -7.78 4.99
CA ILE A 82 -12.12 -7.14 5.38
C ILE A 82 -13.06 -8.23 5.88
N LEU A 83 -13.69 -8.00 7.03
CA LEU A 83 -14.60 -8.92 7.68
C LEU A 83 -16.04 -8.39 7.67
N ASP A 84 -17.01 -9.30 7.71
CA ASP A 84 -18.41 -8.97 8.03
C ASP A 84 -18.65 -8.89 9.54
N ASP A 85 -19.90 -8.60 9.93
CA ASP A 85 -20.34 -8.54 11.34
C ASP A 85 -20.23 -9.89 12.08
N PHE A 86 -20.05 -10.99 11.34
CA PHE A 86 -19.88 -12.34 11.87
C PHE A 86 -18.41 -12.79 11.85
N PHE A 87 -17.47 -11.86 11.58
CA PHE A 87 -16.04 -12.12 11.48
C PHE A 87 -15.64 -13.07 10.32
N ASN A 88 -16.51 -13.25 9.32
CA ASN A 88 -16.13 -13.95 8.10
C ASN A 88 -15.41 -12.99 7.17
N VAL A 89 -14.38 -13.50 6.49
CA VAL A 89 -13.63 -12.73 5.49
C VAL A 89 -14.52 -12.50 4.27
N THR A 90 -14.66 -11.24 3.89
CA THR A 90 -15.44 -10.79 2.74
C THR A 90 -14.60 -10.12 1.66
N ALA A 91 -13.33 -9.79 1.92
CA ALA A 91 -12.36 -9.41 0.90
C ALA A 91 -10.93 -9.52 1.43
N ILE A 92 -9.97 -9.67 0.52
CA ILE A 92 -8.54 -9.67 0.81
C ILE A 92 -7.89 -8.45 0.14
N ILE A 93 -6.98 -7.79 0.86
CA ILE A 93 -6.24 -6.63 0.38
C ILE A 93 -4.75 -6.81 0.68
N GLU A 94 -3.95 -6.84 -0.38
CA GLU A 94 -2.51 -7.04 -0.31
C GLU A 94 -1.77 -5.77 -0.73
N ASN A 95 -0.74 -5.37 0.01
CA ASN A 95 0.02 -4.16 -0.22
C ASN A 95 1.31 -4.41 -1.02
N VAL A 96 1.63 -3.45 -1.88
CA VAL A 96 2.86 -3.41 -2.67
C VAL A 96 3.49 -2.04 -2.50
N TYR A 97 4.70 -2.01 -1.93
CA TYR A 97 5.44 -0.77 -1.77
C TYR A 97 6.44 -0.56 -2.91
N LEU A 98 6.10 0.34 -3.83
CA LEU A 98 6.97 0.74 -4.93
C LEU A 98 7.92 1.85 -4.49
N HIS A 99 9.22 1.56 -4.53
CA HIS A 99 10.28 2.49 -4.18
C HIS A 99 11.37 2.54 -5.25
N ILE A 100 12.09 3.65 -5.31
CA ILE A 100 13.24 3.77 -6.21
C ILE A 100 14.36 2.86 -5.70
N ALA A 101 15.00 2.12 -6.61
CA ALA A 101 16.16 1.30 -6.29
C ALA A 101 17.27 2.13 -5.59
N ASP A 102 17.84 1.59 -4.51
CA ASP A 102 18.81 2.25 -3.63
C ASP A 102 19.94 3.00 -4.34
N LYS A 103 20.44 2.47 -5.46
CA LYS A 103 21.52 3.09 -6.24
C LYS A 103 21.08 4.41 -6.87
N THR A 104 19.86 4.45 -7.41
CA THR A 104 19.26 5.63 -8.01
C THR A 104 18.85 6.64 -6.93
N GLY A 105 18.31 6.16 -5.80
CA GLY A 105 17.99 7.00 -4.64
C GLY A 105 19.22 7.72 -4.07
N LYS A 106 20.35 6.99 -3.90
CA LYS A 106 21.64 7.58 -3.46
C LYS A 106 22.16 8.65 -4.42
N ASN A 107 21.98 8.49 -5.73
CA ASN A 107 22.38 9.48 -6.71
C ASN A 107 21.56 10.77 -6.58
N ILE A 108 20.24 10.65 -6.39
CA ILE A 108 19.33 11.79 -6.16
C ILE A 108 19.71 12.50 -4.86
N ASP A 109 19.94 11.77 -3.77
CA ASP A 109 20.36 12.34 -2.49
C ASP A 109 21.71 13.05 -2.57
N THR A 110 22.65 12.51 -3.34
CA THR A 110 23.96 13.14 -3.57
C THR A 110 23.81 14.46 -4.32
N GLN A 111 22.91 14.52 -5.31
CA GLN A 111 22.62 15.76 -6.04
C GLN A 111 21.92 16.80 -5.15
N LYS A 112 20.94 16.38 -4.33
CA LYS A 112 20.27 17.26 -3.35
C LYS A 112 21.27 17.84 -2.34
N LYS A 113 22.14 16.99 -1.76
CA LYS A 113 23.18 17.42 -0.82
C LYS A 113 24.20 18.38 -1.44
N ALA A 114 24.42 18.29 -2.76
CA ALA A 114 25.29 19.20 -3.50
C ALA A 114 24.61 20.54 -3.88
N GLY A 115 23.38 20.80 -3.41
CA GLY A 115 22.62 22.02 -3.73
C GLY A 115 22.21 22.11 -5.21
N LYS A 116 22.29 21.00 -5.94
CA LYS A 116 21.87 20.94 -7.35
C LYS A 116 20.38 20.67 -7.40
N ILE A 117 19.70 21.19 -8.43
CA ILE A 117 18.34 20.74 -8.78
C ILE A 117 18.47 19.25 -9.10
N ALA A 118 17.95 18.41 -8.21
CA ALA A 118 17.90 16.98 -8.47
C ALA A 118 16.93 16.77 -9.64
N VAL A 119 17.47 16.37 -10.79
CA VAL A 119 16.65 15.93 -11.91
C VAL A 119 16.03 14.61 -11.45
N GLY A 120 14.72 14.61 -11.20
CA GLY A 120 14.00 13.43 -10.77
C GLY A 120 14.29 12.24 -11.68
N TYR A 121 14.19 11.03 -11.15
CA TYR A 121 14.26 9.82 -11.96
C TYR A 121 13.09 9.83 -12.95
N LEU A 122 13.32 10.38 -14.14
CA LEU A 122 12.40 10.32 -15.26
C LEU A 122 12.44 8.90 -15.78
N VAL A 123 11.52 8.05 -15.32
CA VAL A 123 11.36 6.74 -15.93
C VAL A 123 11.01 6.98 -17.40
N ASN A 124 11.68 6.25 -18.29
CA ASN A 124 11.26 6.24 -19.68
C ASN A 124 9.83 5.69 -19.72
N ARG A 125 8.84 6.56 -19.95
CA ARG A 125 7.41 6.19 -20.03
C ARG A 125 7.13 5.13 -21.11
N TYR A 126 8.06 4.97 -22.06
CA TYR A 126 7.98 3.96 -23.11
C TYR A 126 8.58 2.60 -22.71
N ASP A 127 9.21 2.49 -21.54
CA ASP A 127 9.72 1.24 -21.00
C ASP A 127 9.03 0.89 -19.67
N ILE A 128 7.79 0.39 -19.79
CA ILE A 128 6.98 -0.08 -18.66
C ILE A 128 7.67 -1.24 -17.91
N LYS A 129 8.59 -1.98 -18.54
CA LYS A 129 9.40 -2.99 -17.84
C LYS A 129 10.41 -2.34 -16.89
N HIS A 130 10.96 -1.18 -17.25
CA HIS A 130 11.78 -0.37 -16.34
C HIS A 130 10.98 0.28 -15.19
N ILE A 131 9.65 0.39 -15.30
CA ILE A 131 8.79 0.89 -14.21
C ILE A 131 8.59 -0.17 -13.10
N ARG A 132 8.88 -1.47 -13.33
CA ARG A 132 8.63 -2.58 -12.37
C ARG A 132 7.19 -2.65 -11.81
N LEU A 133 6.30 -1.68 -12.09
CA LEU A 133 4.90 -1.64 -11.65
C LEU A 133 4.16 -2.86 -12.15
N TYR A 134 4.29 -3.17 -13.46
CA TYR A 134 3.65 -4.33 -14.04
C TYR A 134 4.08 -5.63 -13.35
N GLU A 135 5.39 -5.87 -13.21
CA GLU A 135 5.93 -7.08 -12.59
C GLU A 135 5.52 -7.20 -11.11
N ASN A 136 5.63 -6.13 -10.31
CA ASN A 136 5.25 -6.19 -8.91
C ASN A 136 3.75 -6.42 -8.71
N VAL A 137 2.90 -5.76 -9.51
CA VAL A 137 1.44 -5.98 -9.45
C VAL A 137 1.10 -7.37 -9.97
N GLN A 138 1.77 -7.85 -11.01
CA GLN A 138 1.61 -9.21 -11.54
C GLN A 138 1.95 -10.28 -10.50
N ASP A 139 3.11 -10.17 -9.87
CA ASP A 139 3.57 -11.11 -8.84
C ASP A 139 2.53 -11.21 -7.72
N LYS A 140 2.06 -10.06 -7.26
CA LYS A 140 1.06 -9.96 -6.17
C LYS A 140 -0.32 -10.40 -6.59
N ALA A 141 -0.76 -10.09 -7.81
CA ALA A 141 -1.99 -10.64 -8.38
C ALA A 141 -1.93 -12.17 -8.35
N SER A 142 -0.83 -12.76 -8.81
CA SER A 142 -0.69 -14.23 -8.88
C SER A 142 -0.62 -14.95 -7.53
N GLY A 143 -0.10 -14.29 -6.49
CA GLY A 143 0.24 -14.91 -5.20
C GLY A 143 -0.94 -15.53 -4.46
N TYR A 144 -2.13 -14.90 -4.51
CA TYR A 144 -3.29 -15.34 -3.73
C TYR A 144 -4.37 -16.05 -4.55
N LYS A 145 -4.10 -16.36 -5.82
CA LYS A 145 -5.10 -16.94 -6.74
C LYS A 145 -5.86 -18.12 -6.14
N ASP A 146 -5.15 -19.07 -5.54
CA ASP A 146 -5.77 -20.31 -5.02
C ASP A 146 -6.63 -20.02 -3.79
N LEU A 147 -6.15 -19.17 -2.88
CA LEU A 147 -6.90 -18.72 -1.71
C LEU A 147 -8.19 -17.99 -2.13
N ILE A 148 -8.09 -17.07 -3.09
CA ILE A 148 -9.25 -16.32 -3.60
C ILE A 148 -10.29 -17.24 -4.25
N ASN A 149 -9.86 -18.23 -5.03
CA ASN A 149 -10.78 -19.20 -5.61
C ASN A 149 -11.44 -20.09 -4.55
N GLN A 150 -10.72 -20.44 -3.48
CA GLN A 150 -11.26 -21.23 -2.37
C GLN A 150 -12.29 -20.43 -1.55
N LEU A 151 -11.98 -19.19 -1.21
CA LEU A 151 -12.84 -18.33 -0.38
C LEU A 151 -13.98 -17.69 -1.18
N ASN A 152 -13.81 -17.56 -2.50
CA ASN A 152 -14.78 -16.91 -3.40
C ASN A 152 -15.09 -15.47 -2.97
N VAL A 153 -14.03 -14.69 -2.67
CA VAL A 153 -14.10 -13.30 -2.18
C VAL A 153 -13.35 -12.34 -3.11
N PRO A 154 -13.71 -11.05 -3.13
CA PRO A 154 -12.92 -9.99 -3.78
C PRO A 154 -11.46 -9.94 -3.33
N TYR A 155 -10.58 -9.61 -4.29
CA TYR A 155 -9.15 -9.42 -4.06
C TYR A 155 -8.69 -8.08 -4.61
N VAL A 156 -8.03 -7.28 -3.79
CA VAL A 156 -7.47 -5.98 -4.21
C VAL A 156 -5.98 -5.95 -3.91
N VAL A 157 -5.20 -5.45 -4.87
CA VAL A 157 -3.81 -5.10 -4.64
C VAL A 157 -3.72 -3.59 -4.42
N ALA A 158 -3.26 -3.18 -3.24
CA ALA A 158 -2.97 -1.80 -2.91
C ALA A 158 -1.53 -1.47 -3.32
N VAL A 159 -1.35 -0.39 -4.08
CA VAL A 159 -0.04 0.04 -4.59
C VAL A 159 0.34 1.34 -3.91
N SER A 160 1.24 1.25 -2.94
CA SER A 160 1.85 2.40 -2.27
C SER A 160 3.02 2.90 -3.08
N ILE A 161 3.03 4.21 -3.37
CA ILE A 161 4.06 4.84 -4.20
C ILE A 161 4.91 5.79 -3.35
N ASP A 162 6.23 5.57 -3.35
CA ASP A 162 7.18 6.52 -2.78
C ASP A 162 7.08 7.87 -3.51
N SER A 163 7.08 8.97 -2.74
CA SER A 163 7.11 10.36 -3.24
C SER A 163 8.16 10.65 -4.30
N LEU A 164 9.26 9.90 -4.34
CA LEU A 164 10.31 10.08 -5.34
C LEU A 164 10.02 9.34 -6.65
N TYR A 165 9.06 8.41 -6.65
CA TYR A 165 8.71 7.55 -7.78
C TYR A 165 7.55 8.15 -8.60
N PRO A 166 7.78 8.63 -9.83
CA PRO A 166 6.77 9.38 -10.57
C PRO A 166 5.83 8.45 -11.36
N ILE A 167 4.98 7.68 -10.67
CA ILE A 167 3.87 6.96 -11.30
C ILE A 167 2.61 7.81 -11.18
N ASP A 168 2.11 8.27 -12.32
CA ASP A 168 0.84 8.97 -12.39
C ASP A 168 -0.33 8.00 -12.68
N ASP A 169 -1.54 8.55 -12.73
CA ASP A 169 -2.74 7.73 -12.95
C ASP A 169 -2.83 7.22 -14.40
N GLN A 170 -2.16 7.87 -15.35
CA GLN A 170 -2.08 7.40 -16.73
C GLN A 170 -1.16 6.18 -16.82
N ASP A 171 -0.03 6.19 -16.10
CA ASP A 171 0.85 5.01 -16.00
C ASP A 171 0.09 3.79 -15.43
N MET A 172 -0.78 4.01 -14.44
CA MET A 172 -1.67 2.95 -13.91
C MET A 172 -2.66 2.45 -14.96
N ILE A 173 -3.35 3.35 -15.66
CA ILE A 173 -4.31 2.97 -16.71
C ILE A 173 -3.59 2.18 -17.81
N ASP A 174 -2.40 2.60 -18.20
CA ASP A 174 -1.64 1.97 -19.26
C ASP A 174 -1.13 0.57 -18.87
N CYS A 175 -0.81 0.38 -17.60
CA CYS A 175 -0.44 -0.90 -17.03
C CYS A 175 -1.64 -1.85 -16.90
N LEU A 176 -2.78 -1.32 -16.42
CA LEU A 176 -3.91 -2.13 -16.00
C LEU A 176 -4.93 -2.43 -17.10
N MET A 177 -5.06 -1.55 -18.11
CA MET A 177 -6.22 -1.54 -19.03
C MET A 177 -5.87 -1.42 -20.52
N SER A 178 -4.78 -0.72 -20.91
CA SER A 178 -4.64 -0.24 -22.30
C SER A 178 -3.96 -1.19 -23.31
N ARG A 179 -3.65 -2.43 -22.92
CA ARG A 179 -2.89 -3.40 -23.75
C ARG A 179 -3.66 -4.69 -24.02
N GLU A 180 -3.31 -5.41 -25.09
CA GLU A 180 -3.83 -6.78 -25.32
C GLU A 180 -3.54 -7.70 -24.13
N GLU A 181 -2.40 -7.48 -23.46
CA GLU A 181 -1.96 -8.13 -22.23
C GLU A 181 -2.19 -7.24 -20.98
N SER A 182 -3.35 -6.57 -20.89
CA SER A 182 -3.69 -5.79 -19.70
C SER A 182 -3.83 -6.69 -18.46
N LEU A 183 -3.29 -6.30 -17.31
CA LEU A 183 -3.34 -7.11 -16.08
C LEU A 183 -4.77 -7.50 -15.68
N PHE A 184 -5.74 -6.60 -15.84
CA PHE A 184 -7.14 -6.88 -15.49
C PHE A 184 -7.79 -7.99 -16.31
N LYS A 185 -7.43 -8.12 -17.60
CA LYS A 185 -7.88 -9.24 -18.43
C LYS A 185 -7.18 -10.56 -18.08
N LEU A 186 -5.88 -10.51 -17.76
CA LEU A 186 -5.09 -11.69 -17.43
C LEU A 186 -5.42 -12.25 -16.03
N TYR A 187 -5.88 -11.38 -15.13
CA TYR A 187 -6.13 -11.68 -13.73
C TYR A 187 -7.55 -11.30 -13.31
N PRO A 188 -8.59 -11.99 -13.81
CA PRO A 188 -9.99 -11.64 -13.54
C PRO A 188 -10.41 -11.88 -12.07
N TYR A 189 -9.64 -12.64 -11.30
CA TYR A 189 -9.88 -12.76 -9.85
C TYR A 189 -9.48 -11.50 -9.07
N LEU A 190 -8.71 -10.58 -9.68
CA LEU A 190 -8.39 -9.29 -9.09
C LEU A 190 -9.56 -8.33 -9.30
N SER A 191 -10.13 -7.83 -8.21
CA SER A 191 -11.26 -6.88 -8.20
C SER A 191 -10.86 -5.46 -8.55
N GLY A 192 -9.61 -5.09 -8.28
CA GLY A 192 -9.08 -3.79 -8.64
C GLY A 192 -7.73 -3.50 -8.00
N ILE A 193 -7.23 -2.29 -8.28
CA ILE A 193 -6.01 -1.75 -7.69
C ILE A 193 -6.34 -0.51 -6.87
N LEU A 194 -5.86 -0.45 -5.63
CA LEU A 194 -5.94 0.75 -4.80
C LEU A 194 -4.59 1.47 -4.78
N LYS A 195 -4.39 2.45 -5.65
CA LYS A 195 -3.19 3.30 -5.63
C LYS A 195 -3.25 4.25 -4.46
N PHE A 196 -2.13 4.44 -3.75
CA PHE A 196 -2.02 5.53 -2.80
C PHE A 196 -0.61 6.10 -2.67
N GLU A 197 -0.54 7.38 -2.32
CA GLU A 197 0.71 8.14 -2.25
C GLU A 197 0.57 9.34 -1.31
N VAL A 198 1.69 9.88 -0.85
CA VAL A 198 1.71 11.15 -0.12
C VAL A 198 1.41 12.28 -1.10
N PHE A 199 0.41 13.10 -0.80
CA PHE A 199 0.01 14.25 -1.60
C PHE A 199 -0.25 15.44 -0.68
N SER A 200 0.52 16.52 -0.83
CA SER A 200 0.34 17.77 -0.05
C SER A 200 0.27 17.57 1.48
N GLY A 201 1.07 16.65 2.02
CA GLY A 201 1.11 16.35 3.46
C GLY A 201 0.01 15.42 3.98
N THR A 202 -0.88 14.95 3.11
CA THR A 202 -1.87 13.89 3.40
C THR A 202 -1.59 12.66 2.51
N TYR A 203 -2.42 11.62 2.61
CA TYR A 203 -2.38 10.46 1.72
C TYR A 203 -3.61 10.47 0.81
N ARG A 204 -3.37 10.38 -0.50
CA ARG A 204 -4.40 10.29 -1.52
C ARG A 204 -4.52 8.85 -1.98
N PHE A 205 -5.76 8.36 -2.04
CA PHE A 205 -6.13 7.02 -2.50
C PHE A 205 -6.98 7.11 -3.76
N ARG A 206 -6.68 6.25 -4.74
CA ARG A 206 -7.45 6.11 -5.99
C ARG A 206 -7.66 4.64 -6.31
N PHE A 207 -8.92 4.23 -6.41
CA PHE A 207 -9.31 2.87 -6.76
C PHE A 207 -9.55 2.74 -8.25
N PHE A 208 -8.83 1.82 -8.89
CA PHE A 208 -8.99 1.41 -10.27
C PHE A 208 -9.73 0.07 -10.28
N LYS A 209 -11.01 0.10 -10.63
CA LYS A 209 -11.85 -1.09 -10.65
C LYS A 209 -11.54 -1.97 -11.87
N ASN A 210 -11.44 -3.28 -11.65
CA ASN A 210 -11.42 -4.24 -12.75
C ASN A 210 -12.86 -4.53 -13.19
N ILE A 211 -13.21 -4.18 -14.43
CA ILE A 211 -14.55 -4.43 -14.97
C ILE A 211 -14.79 -5.90 -15.33
N ASP A 212 -13.71 -6.64 -15.58
CA ASP A 212 -13.74 -8.06 -15.94
C ASP A 212 -13.64 -8.96 -14.70
N THR A 213 -13.82 -8.40 -13.49
CA THR A 213 -13.62 -9.16 -12.26
C THR A 213 -14.70 -10.21 -11.98
N LEU A 214 -14.28 -11.35 -11.43
CA LEU A 214 -15.16 -12.40 -10.93
C LEU A 214 -15.88 -12.01 -9.63
N HIS A 215 -15.25 -11.15 -8.82
CA HIS A 215 -15.73 -10.77 -7.50
C HIS A 215 -15.61 -9.26 -7.33
N ASN A 216 -16.73 -8.59 -7.07
CA ASN A 216 -16.75 -7.13 -7.01
C ASN A 216 -16.60 -6.61 -5.58
N ILE A 217 -15.83 -5.54 -5.44
CA ILE A 217 -15.80 -4.67 -4.26
C ILE A 217 -15.69 -3.23 -4.72
N ASP A 218 -16.31 -2.32 -3.99
CA ASP A 218 -16.17 -0.88 -4.19
C ASP A 218 -15.42 -0.28 -2.99
N ILE A 219 -14.16 0.07 -3.22
CA ILE A 219 -13.35 0.82 -2.26
C ILE A 219 -13.41 2.30 -2.63
N PRO A 220 -13.85 3.20 -1.72
CA PRO A 220 -13.89 4.63 -2.01
C PRO A 220 -12.50 5.17 -2.37
N SER A 221 -12.43 6.07 -3.34
CA SER A 221 -11.27 6.93 -3.56
C SER A 221 -11.39 8.19 -2.70
N GLY A 222 -10.27 8.82 -2.33
CA GLY A 222 -10.30 10.03 -1.52
C GLY A 222 -9.00 10.27 -0.76
N PHE A 223 -9.11 10.98 0.36
CA PHE A 223 -7.97 11.28 1.23
C PHE A 223 -8.10 10.53 2.56
N LEU A 224 -6.94 10.26 3.17
CA LEU A 224 -6.85 9.90 4.59
C LEU A 224 -6.57 11.16 5.40
N GLU A 225 -7.55 11.55 6.21
CA GLU A 225 -7.40 12.62 7.19
C GLU A 225 -7.05 11.97 8.53
N LEU A 226 -5.83 12.24 8.99
CA LEU A 226 -5.38 11.80 10.31
C LEU A 226 -5.70 12.89 11.34
N PRO A 227 -6.10 12.51 12.56
CA PRO A 227 -6.31 13.47 13.63
C PRO A 227 -4.99 14.19 13.96
N GLU A 228 -5.08 15.49 14.24
CA GLU A 228 -3.96 16.24 14.80
C GLU A 228 -3.63 15.70 16.19
N ILE A 229 -2.39 15.25 16.39
CA ILE A 229 -1.89 14.87 17.72
C ILE A 229 -1.13 16.07 18.25
N PHE A 230 -1.71 16.71 19.27
CA PHE A 230 -1.08 17.74 20.08
C PHE A 230 -0.36 17.14 21.29
#